data_AF-A0A800BKU5-F1
#
_entry.id   AF-A0A800BKU5-F1
#
_cell.length_a   1.000
_cell.length_b   1.000
_cell.length_c   1.000
_cell.angle_alpha   90.00
_cell.angle_beta   90.00
_cell.angle_gamma   90.00
#
_symmetry.space_group_name_H-M   'P 1'
#
loop_
_entity.id
_entity.type
_entity.pdbx_description
1 polymer ?
#
loop_
_entity_poly.entity_id
_entity_poly.type
_entity_poly.pdbx_seq_one_letter_code
_entity_poly.pdbx_strand_id
1 'polypeptide(L)'
;AKDINEASKQFRVMNPALQIATLNDDANFTMEFQIGVGKGYVDADGHRRIDSPIGTVFIDSIFNPVTRVTYDVEPVSSAKGSLDRLVIEVHTDGTITPENALNHAANVLIDHFSQFVSEEAEPVLKIVEEIDEDVLRIRDLLDSSIDEMELSVRSHNCLEAAGIERILDLVSKEESVMLKYKNFGRKSLSELVEKLGEVGLSFDMDVKRYMLETDH
;
A
#
# COMPACT_ATOMS: atom_id res chain seq x y z
N ALA A 1 9.42 25.18 32.23
CA ALA A 1 8.56 24.02 31.96
C ALA A 1 9.17 22.70 32.48
N LYS A 2 10.50 22.57 32.53
CA LYS A 2 11.19 21.44 33.15
C LYS A 2 10.67 21.09 34.56
N ASP A 3 10.47 22.08 35.42
CA ASP A 3 9.97 21.84 36.80
C ASP A 3 8.58 21.19 36.81
N ILE A 4 7.71 21.56 35.86
CA ILE A 4 6.39 20.95 35.66
C ILE A 4 6.53 19.47 35.24
N ASN A 5 7.47 19.17 34.35
CA ASN A 5 7.73 17.80 33.90
C ASN A 5 8.22 16.89 35.02
N GLU A 6 8.96 17.44 35.99
CA GLU A 6 9.48 16.68 37.12
C GLU A 6 8.45 16.50 38.26
N ALA A 7 7.42 17.35 38.30
CA ALA A 7 6.39 17.35 39.34
C ALA A 7 5.46 16.12 39.31
N SER A 8 5.31 15.44 38.16
CA SER A 8 4.44 14.27 38.02
C SER A 8 4.96 13.29 36.97
N LYS A 9 4.66 12.00 37.15
CA LYS A 9 4.94 10.93 36.17
C LYS A 9 3.74 10.61 35.26
N GLN A 10 2.60 11.27 35.47
CA GLN A 10 1.37 10.99 34.73
C GLN A 10 1.36 11.60 33.31
N PHE A 11 2.23 12.57 33.06
CA PHE A 11 2.37 13.22 31.76
C PHE A 11 3.86 13.46 31.47
N ARG A 12 4.16 13.78 30.21
CA ARG A 12 5.50 14.18 29.76
C ARG A 12 5.40 15.50 28.99
N VAL A 13 6.20 16.48 29.38
CA VAL A 13 6.31 17.76 28.68
C VAL A 13 7.32 17.63 27.55
N MET A 14 6.89 17.88 26.31
CA MET A 14 7.73 17.71 25.12
C MET A 14 8.77 18.83 24.95
N ASN A 15 8.53 20.01 25.49
CA ASN A 15 9.47 21.13 25.49
C ASN A 15 9.84 21.58 26.93
N PRO A 16 10.76 20.88 27.63
CA PRO A 16 11.17 21.27 28.98
C PRO A 16 11.87 22.63 29.06
N ALA A 17 12.49 23.08 27.96
CA ALA A 17 13.26 24.32 27.88
C ALA A 17 12.38 25.58 27.85
N LEU A 18 11.07 25.44 27.68
CA LEU A 18 10.14 26.57 27.65
C LEU A 18 10.18 27.35 28.98
N GLN A 19 10.58 28.62 28.90
CA GLN A 19 10.52 29.57 30.00
C GLN A 19 9.06 30.01 30.22
N ILE A 20 8.58 29.88 31.45
CA ILE A 20 7.20 30.25 31.82
C ILE A 20 7.18 31.62 32.49
N ALA A 21 8.04 31.81 33.49
CA ALA A 21 8.19 33.07 34.21
C ALA A 21 9.61 33.18 34.77
N THR A 22 10.00 34.39 35.15
CA THR A 22 11.20 34.68 35.95
C THR A 22 10.75 35.23 37.29
N LEU A 23 11.27 34.67 38.38
CA LEU A 23 10.92 35.07 39.75
C LEU A 23 12.04 35.92 40.35
N ASN A 24 11.67 36.90 41.18
CA ASN A 24 12.61 37.65 42.02
C ASN A 24 12.98 36.81 43.24
N ASP A 25 14.08 37.16 43.92
CA ASP A 25 14.67 36.38 45.01
C ASP A 25 13.69 36.00 46.15
N ASP A 26 12.76 36.89 46.49
CA ASP A 26 11.78 36.67 47.58
C ASP A 26 10.39 36.21 47.09
N ALA A 27 10.24 35.89 45.80
CA ALA A 27 8.94 35.54 45.23
C ALA A 27 8.60 34.04 45.43
N ASN A 28 7.42 33.78 46.02
CA ASN A 28 6.84 32.43 46.07
C ASN A 28 5.79 32.27 44.97
N PHE A 29 5.91 31.20 44.18
CA PHE A 29 5.01 30.93 43.07
C PHE A 29 4.42 29.52 43.16
N THR A 30 3.09 29.44 43.21
CA THR A 30 2.34 28.18 43.18
C THR A 30 1.31 28.29 42.07
N MET A 31 1.25 27.28 41.21
CA MET A 31 0.26 27.17 40.14
C MET A 31 -0.39 25.79 40.21
N GLU A 32 -1.72 25.78 40.11
CA GLU A 32 -2.50 24.58 39.82
C GLU A 32 -3.14 24.75 38.45
N PHE A 33 -3.08 23.72 37.63
CA PHE A 33 -3.68 23.73 36.30
C PHE A 33 -4.25 22.35 36.00
N GLN A 34 -5.25 22.31 35.11
CA GLN A 34 -5.88 21.08 34.66
C GLN A 34 -5.37 20.73 33.26
N ILE A 35 -4.99 19.47 33.08
CA ILE A 35 -4.61 18.92 31.77
C ILE A 35 -5.80 18.12 31.25
N GLY A 36 -6.22 18.41 30.02
CA GLY A 36 -7.28 17.70 29.31
C GLY A 36 -6.79 17.04 28.02
N VAL A 37 -7.54 16.05 27.55
CA VAL A 37 -7.41 15.50 26.20
C VAL A 37 -8.63 15.96 25.40
N GLY A 38 -8.39 16.48 24.21
CA GLY A 38 -9.44 17.04 23.36
C GLY A 38 -9.09 16.94 21.88
N LYS A 39 -9.86 17.64 21.05
CA LYS A 39 -9.66 17.73 19.61
C LYS A 39 -9.88 19.17 19.17
N GLY A 40 -9.04 19.66 18.26
CA GLY A 40 -9.22 20.97 17.67
C GLY A 40 -8.85 22.10 18.63
N TYR A 41 -9.71 23.11 18.69
CA TYR A 41 -9.53 24.31 19.49
C TYR A 41 -10.72 24.47 20.43
N VAL A 42 -10.45 24.76 21.70
CA VAL A 42 -11.47 25.12 22.69
C VAL A 42 -11.07 26.46 23.29
N ASP A 43 -11.99 27.42 23.25
CA ASP A 43 -11.77 28.74 23.85
C ASP A 43 -11.92 28.69 25.38
N ALA A 44 -11.43 29.74 26.05
CA ALA A 44 -11.52 29.87 27.49
C ALA A 44 -12.96 29.76 28.02
N ASP A 45 -13.95 30.25 27.27
CA ASP A 45 -15.35 30.19 27.65
C ASP A 45 -15.92 28.76 27.62
N GLY A 46 -15.49 27.93 26.66
CA GLY A 46 -15.81 26.51 26.58
C GLY A 46 -15.29 25.68 27.77
N HIS A 47 -14.31 26.20 28.51
CA HIS A 47 -13.77 25.55 29.71
C HIS A 47 -14.50 25.93 31.02
N ARG A 48 -15.38 26.93 31.01
CA ARG A 48 -16.05 27.40 32.23
C ARG A 48 -16.92 26.31 32.86
N ARG A 49 -16.76 26.10 34.18
CA ARG A 49 -17.63 25.22 34.97
C ARG A 49 -18.19 25.94 36.18
N ILE A 50 -19.43 25.59 36.55
CA ILE A 50 -20.16 26.21 37.68
C ILE A 50 -19.44 25.94 39.01
N ASP A 51 -18.75 24.81 39.13
CA ASP A 51 -18.06 24.33 40.32
C ASP A 51 -16.57 24.73 40.37
N SER A 52 -16.10 25.59 39.47
CA SER A 52 -14.70 26.01 39.44
C SER A 52 -14.33 26.86 40.67
N PRO A 53 -13.16 26.65 41.29
CA PRO A 53 -12.69 27.48 42.38
C PRO A 53 -12.66 28.97 42.02
N ILE A 54 -12.93 29.82 43.00
CA ILE A 54 -12.84 31.27 42.84
C ILE A 54 -11.38 31.62 42.48
N GLY A 55 -11.21 32.44 41.44
CA GLY A 55 -9.88 32.85 40.95
C GLY A 55 -9.31 31.95 39.85
N THR A 56 -10.04 30.93 39.40
CA THR A 56 -9.67 30.15 38.21
C THR A 56 -9.59 31.05 36.99
N VAL A 57 -8.44 31.06 36.32
CA VAL A 57 -8.24 31.72 35.02
C VAL A 57 -8.37 30.67 33.93
N PHE A 58 -9.41 30.78 33.10
CA PHE A 58 -9.56 29.91 31.93
C PHE A 58 -8.71 30.43 30.78
N ILE A 59 -8.09 29.51 30.06
CA ILE A 59 -7.26 29.79 28.89
C ILE A 59 -7.75 28.96 27.71
N ASP A 60 -7.45 29.43 26.51
CA ASP A 60 -7.71 28.68 25.29
C ASP A 60 -6.82 27.42 25.25
N SER A 61 -7.36 26.31 24.78
CA SER A 61 -6.66 25.04 24.62
C SER A 61 -6.57 24.63 23.16
N ILE A 62 -5.35 24.34 22.71
CA ILE A 62 -5.05 23.84 21.37
C ILE A 62 -4.73 22.35 21.47
N PHE A 63 -5.59 21.50 20.92
CA PHE A 63 -5.45 20.04 20.88
C PHE A 63 -5.04 19.57 19.48
N ASN A 64 -4.14 20.30 18.83
CA ASN A 64 -3.67 20.04 17.48
C ASN A 64 -2.15 19.77 17.50
N PRO A 65 -1.73 18.50 17.46
CA PRO A 65 -0.31 18.15 17.55
C PRO A 65 0.44 18.34 16.22
N VAL A 66 -0.29 18.48 15.11
CA VAL A 66 0.27 18.77 13.77
C VAL A 66 0.27 20.28 13.55
N THR A 67 1.45 20.86 13.31
CA THR A 67 1.67 22.31 13.21
C THR A 67 1.73 22.82 11.78
N ARG A 68 2.23 22.00 10.85
CA ARG A 68 2.33 22.34 9.42
C ARG A 68 2.27 21.07 8.58
N VAL A 69 1.51 21.13 7.49
CA VAL A 69 1.50 20.12 6.43
C VAL A 69 1.67 20.82 5.09
N THR A 70 2.58 20.31 4.27
CA THR A 70 2.77 20.71 2.88
C THR A 70 2.78 19.47 2.02
N TYR A 71 2.28 19.56 0.78
CA TYR A 71 2.31 18.45 -0.15
C TYR A 71 2.66 18.94 -1.55
N ASP A 72 3.25 18.05 -2.35
CA ASP A 72 3.52 18.27 -3.76
C ASP A 72 3.23 16.99 -4.56
N VAL A 73 2.84 17.16 -5.82
CA VAL A 73 2.52 16.06 -6.74
C VAL A 73 3.41 16.18 -7.95
N GLU A 74 4.25 15.17 -8.15
CA GLU A 74 5.27 15.15 -9.18
C GLU A 74 5.05 13.98 -10.16
N PRO A 75 5.14 14.19 -11.48
CA PRO A 75 5.01 13.10 -12.44
C PRO A 75 6.21 12.15 -12.38
N VAL A 76 5.97 10.85 -12.51
CA VAL A 76 7.03 9.83 -12.56
C VAL A 76 7.48 9.59 -14.00
N SER A 77 8.57 10.23 -14.42
CA SER A 77 9.02 10.25 -15.83
C SER A 77 9.42 8.90 -16.43
N SER A 78 9.67 7.88 -15.61
CA SER A 78 10.12 6.55 -16.07
C SER A 78 9.00 5.50 -16.13
N ALA A 79 7.75 5.87 -15.83
CA ALA A 79 6.64 4.96 -15.85
C ALA A 79 6.06 4.80 -17.26
N LYS A 80 5.73 3.56 -17.67
CA LYS A 80 4.79 3.33 -18.78
C LYS A 80 3.39 3.70 -18.28
N GLY A 81 3.02 4.98 -18.39
CA GLY A 81 1.73 5.53 -17.95
C GLY A 81 1.85 6.82 -17.13
N SER A 82 0.72 7.48 -16.86
CA SER A 82 0.66 8.67 -16.00
C SER A 82 0.63 8.26 -14.52
N LEU A 83 1.79 7.89 -13.98
CA LEU A 83 1.95 7.72 -12.54
C LEU A 83 2.40 9.04 -11.92
N ASP A 84 1.74 9.41 -10.82
CA ASP A 84 2.09 10.57 -10.00
C ASP A 84 2.68 10.12 -8.66
N ARG A 85 3.68 10.86 -8.19
CA ARG A 85 4.29 10.72 -6.86
C ARG A 85 3.78 11.84 -5.96
N LEU A 86 3.14 11.46 -4.85
CA LEU A 86 2.74 12.38 -3.80
C LEU A 86 3.83 12.48 -2.73
N VAL A 87 4.35 13.67 -2.51
CA VAL A 87 5.30 13.97 -1.42
C VAL A 87 4.55 14.77 -0.36
N ILE A 88 4.47 14.26 0.86
CA ILE A 88 3.82 14.96 1.99
C ILE A 88 4.86 15.23 3.07
N GLU A 89 5.02 16.49 3.44
CA GLU A 89 5.89 16.93 4.53
C GLU A 89 5.03 17.34 5.74
N VAL A 90 5.17 16.61 6.85
CA VAL A 90 4.34 16.78 8.05
C VAL A 90 5.23 17.19 9.24
N HIS A 91 4.88 18.29 9.88
CA HIS A 91 5.53 18.80 11.10
C HIS A 91 4.59 18.63 12.29
N THR A 92 5.14 18.10 13.39
CA THR A 92 4.41 17.93 14.66
C THR A 92 5.15 18.61 15.79
N ASP A 93 4.47 18.84 16.91
CA ASP A 93 5.04 19.36 18.15
C ASP A 93 5.77 18.30 18.99
N GLY A 94 5.90 17.07 18.47
CA GLY A 94 6.54 15.93 19.12
C GLY A 94 5.63 15.09 20.01
N THR A 95 4.38 15.49 20.26
CA THR A 95 3.41 14.67 21.02
C THR A 95 2.93 13.45 20.22
N ILE A 96 2.96 13.54 18.88
CA ILE A 96 2.73 12.45 17.93
C ILE A 96 3.82 12.45 16.86
N THR A 97 4.17 11.29 16.32
CA THR A 97 5.06 11.21 15.16
C THR A 97 4.32 11.61 13.88
N PRO A 98 5.00 12.18 12.88
CA PRO A 98 4.41 12.49 11.57
C PRO A 98 3.71 11.29 10.92
N GLU A 99 4.33 10.11 11.00
CA GLU A 99 3.78 8.86 10.48
C GLU A 99 2.46 8.46 11.18
N ASN A 100 2.42 8.51 12.51
CA ASN A 100 1.21 8.20 13.26
C ASN A 100 0.10 9.23 13.02
N ALA A 101 0.45 10.50 12.84
CA ALA A 101 -0.51 11.53 12.48
C ALA A 101 -1.14 11.27 11.11
N LEU A 102 -0.33 10.89 10.11
CA LEU A 102 -0.80 10.55 8.77
C LEU A 102 -1.67 9.29 8.79
N ASN A 103 -1.26 8.24 9.50
CA ASN A 103 -2.05 7.03 9.69
C ASN A 103 -3.40 7.32 10.36
N HIS A 104 -3.41 8.15 11.40
CA HIS A 104 -4.65 8.56 12.06
C HIS A 104 -5.58 9.30 11.08
N ALA A 105 -5.04 10.22 10.29
CA ALA A 105 -5.81 10.97 9.28
C ALA A 105 -6.40 10.03 8.20
N ALA A 106 -5.62 9.06 7.73
CA ALA A 106 -6.08 8.07 6.75
C ALA A 106 -7.25 7.23 7.29
N ASN A 107 -7.14 6.74 8.53
CA ASN A 107 -8.23 5.98 9.16
C ASN A 107 -9.51 6.83 9.30
N VAL A 108 -9.38 8.09 9.73
CA VAL A 108 -10.52 9.00 9.83
C VAL A 108 -11.20 9.21 8.46
N LEU A 109 -10.43 9.29 7.37
CA LEU A 109 -10.97 9.40 6.02
C LEU A 109 -11.70 8.11 5.59
N ILE A 110 -11.09 6.93 5.83
CA ILE A 110 -11.70 5.63 5.53
C ILE A 110 -13.02 5.48 6.28
N ASP A 111 -13.03 5.75 7.58
CA ASP A 111 -14.23 5.70 8.41
C ASP A 111 -15.31 6.63 7.85
N HIS A 112 -14.94 7.83 7.41
CA HIS A 112 -15.89 8.77 6.81
C HIS A 112 -16.47 8.25 5.49
N PHE A 113 -15.64 7.69 4.61
CA PHE A 113 -16.10 7.17 3.31
C PHE A 113 -16.87 5.85 3.43
N SER A 114 -16.59 5.04 4.45
CA SER A 114 -17.30 3.77 4.70
C SER A 114 -18.81 3.96 4.86
N GLN A 115 -19.25 5.13 5.34
CA GLN A 115 -20.67 5.47 5.48
C GLN A 115 -21.40 5.60 4.14
N PHE A 116 -20.67 5.78 3.04
CA PHE A 116 -21.23 5.89 1.69
C PHE A 116 -21.14 4.59 0.90
N VAL A 117 -20.43 3.58 1.41
CA VAL A 117 -20.36 2.26 0.77
C VAL A 117 -21.69 1.54 1.04
N SER A 118 -22.45 1.30 -0.04
CA SER A 118 -23.72 0.58 0.02
C SER A 118 -23.58 -0.79 -0.63
N GLU A 119 -24.04 -1.84 0.05
CA GLU A 119 -24.14 -3.19 -0.51
C GLU A 119 -25.20 -3.30 -1.63
N GLU A 120 -26.12 -2.34 -1.69
CA GLU A 120 -27.17 -2.25 -2.71
C GLU A 120 -26.72 -1.46 -3.95
N ALA A 121 -25.51 -0.91 -3.96
CA ALA A 121 -24.98 -0.19 -5.12
C ALA A 121 -24.76 -1.18 -6.27
N GLU A 122 -25.31 -0.86 -7.45
CA GLU A 122 -25.04 -1.64 -8.65
C GLU A 122 -23.52 -1.64 -8.92
N PRO A 123 -22.93 -2.81 -9.26
CA PRO A 123 -21.51 -2.88 -9.54
C PRO A 123 -21.20 -1.99 -10.74
N VAL A 124 -20.34 -0.99 -10.53
CA VAL A 124 -19.80 -0.21 -11.63
C VAL A 124 -18.95 -1.15 -12.48
N LEU A 125 -19.30 -1.31 -13.75
CA LEU A 125 -18.48 -2.01 -14.73
C LEU A 125 -17.10 -1.34 -14.73
N LYS A 126 -16.10 -2.02 -14.15
CA LYS A 126 -14.70 -1.58 -14.25
C LYS A 126 -14.36 -1.57 -15.72
N ILE A 127 -14.02 -0.39 -16.25
CA ILE A 127 -13.29 -0.29 -17.51
C ILE A 127 -11.94 -0.95 -17.19
N VAL A 128 -11.77 -2.19 -17.64
CA VAL A 128 -10.47 -2.86 -17.56
C VAL A 128 -9.52 -1.98 -18.36
N GLU A 129 -8.41 -1.54 -17.74
CA GLU A 129 -7.33 -0.87 -18.46
C GLU A 129 -7.04 -1.66 -19.74
N GLU A 130 -6.84 -0.98 -20.88
CA GLU A 130 -6.55 -1.62 -22.18
C GLU A 130 -5.60 -2.78 -21.97
N ILE A 131 -6.13 -4.00 -22.01
CA ILE A 131 -5.30 -5.19 -21.89
C ILE A 131 -4.44 -5.15 -23.15
N ASP A 132 -3.12 -5.04 -22.96
CA ASP A 132 -2.15 -5.07 -24.04
C ASP A 132 -2.52 -6.24 -24.99
N GLU A 133 -2.85 -5.92 -26.25
CA GLU A 133 -3.33 -6.91 -27.23
C GLU A 133 -2.33 -8.07 -27.37
N ASP A 134 -1.04 -7.81 -27.17
CA ASP A 134 -0.01 -8.85 -27.18
C ASP A 134 -0.10 -9.77 -25.95
N VAL A 135 -0.49 -9.24 -24.78
CA VAL A 135 -0.69 -10.05 -23.57
C VAL A 135 -1.90 -10.97 -23.72
N LEU A 136 -3.00 -10.49 -24.31
CA LEU A 136 -4.17 -11.30 -24.66
C LEU A 136 -3.80 -12.40 -25.65
N ARG A 137 -3.13 -12.03 -26.74
CA ARG A 137 -2.71 -12.99 -27.78
C ARG A 137 -1.79 -14.07 -27.24
N ILE A 138 -0.81 -13.70 -26.41
CA ILE A 138 0.10 -14.68 -25.78
C ILE A 138 -0.67 -15.55 -24.79
N ARG A 139 -1.60 -14.99 -24.01
CA ARG A 139 -2.45 -15.77 -23.10
C ARG A 139 -3.27 -16.82 -23.84
N ASP A 140 -3.91 -16.45 -24.96
CA ASP A 140 -4.70 -17.37 -25.77
C ASP A 140 -3.82 -18.50 -26.32
N LEU A 141 -2.62 -18.17 -26.82
CA LEU A 141 -1.64 -19.16 -27.26
C LEU A 141 -1.16 -20.09 -26.14
N LEU A 142 -1.01 -19.59 -24.90
CA LEU A 142 -0.67 -20.43 -23.75
C LEU A 142 -1.84 -21.33 -23.31
N ASP A 143 -3.09 -20.91 -23.52
CA ASP A 143 -4.31 -21.66 -23.22
C ASP A 143 -4.62 -22.75 -24.25
N SER A 144 -4.16 -22.59 -25.48
CA SER A 144 -4.27 -23.58 -26.56
C SER A 144 -3.74 -24.97 -26.17
N SER A 145 -4.43 -25.99 -26.70
CA SER A 145 -4.03 -27.39 -26.56
C SER A 145 -2.79 -27.70 -27.39
N ILE A 146 -1.96 -28.62 -26.91
CA ILE A 146 -0.85 -29.19 -27.67
C ILE A 146 -1.32 -29.85 -28.98
N ASP A 147 -2.58 -30.28 -29.04
CA ASP A 147 -3.21 -30.85 -30.25
C ASP A 147 -3.20 -29.87 -31.43
N GLU A 148 -3.23 -28.56 -31.16
CA GLU A 148 -3.26 -27.51 -32.16
C GLU A 148 -1.89 -27.24 -32.81
N MET A 149 -0.80 -27.75 -32.24
CA MET A 149 0.58 -27.45 -32.67
C MET A 149 1.07 -28.25 -33.90
N GLU A 150 0.19 -28.98 -34.62
CA GLU A 150 0.51 -29.80 -35.80
C GLU A 150 1.78 -30.66 -35.63
N LEU A 151 1.95 -31.28 -34.46
CA LEU A 151 3.13 -32.06 -34.11
C LEU A 151 3.14 -33.43 -34.79
N SER A 152 4.32 -34.01 -34.98
CA SER A 152 4.43 -35.41 -35.36
C SER A 152 3.78 -36.32 -34.32
N VAL A 153 3.20 -37.44 -34.79
CA VAL A 153 2.58 -38.48 -33.95
C VAL A 153 3.50 -38.93 -32.80
N ARG A 154 4.83 -38.91 -33.02
CA ARG A 154 5.79 -39.26 -31.98
C ARG A 154 5.87 -38.18 -30.90
N SER A 155 5.99 -36.92 -31.27
CA SER A 155 6.13 -35.81 -30.32
C SER A 155 4.85 -35.61 -29.52
N HIS A 156 3.69 -35.71 -30.18
CA HIS A 156 2.38 -35.69 -29.54
C HIS A 156 2.23 -36.80 -28.48
N ASN A 157 2.43 -38.07 -28.85
CA ASN A 157 2.34 -39.19 -27.90
C ASN A 157 3.31 -39.08 -26.72
N CYS A 158 4.48 -38.45 -26.92
CA CYS A 158 5.43 -38.25 -25.82
C CYS A 158 4.99 -37.16 -24.85
N LEU A 159 4.34 -36.10 -25.33
CA LEU A 159 3.78 -35.03 -24.50
C LEU A 159 2.54 -35.52 -23.73
N GLU A 160 1.65 -36.26 -24.38
CA GLU A 160 0.50 -36.90 -23.74
C GLU A 160 0.95 -37.85 -22.61
N ALA A 161 1.95 -38.69 -22.87
CA ALA A 161 2.52 -39.58 -21.85
C ALA A 161 3.24 -38.84 -20.71
N ALA A 162 3.63 -37.58 -20.93
CA ALA A 162 4.23 -36.69 -19.94
C ALA A 162 3.19 -35.87 -19.14
N GLY A 163 1.89 -35.97 -19.49
CA GLY A 163 0.83 -35.17 -18.90
C GLY A 163 0.89 -33.69 -19.28
N ILE A 164 1.45 -33.38 -20.46
CA ILE A 164 1.54 -32.02 -20.99
C ILE A 164 0.41 -31.87 -22.01
N GLU A 165 -0.68 -31.22 -21.60
CA GLU A 165 -1.89 -31.05 -22.42
C GLU A 165 -1.96 -29.67 -23.07
N ARG A 166 -1.38 -28.64 -22.42
CA ARG A 166 -1.44 -27.26 -22.86
C ARG A 166 -0.06 -26.70 -23.21
N ILE A 167 -0.03 -25.70 -24.08
CA ILE A 167 1.21 -24.98 -24.43
C ILE A 167 1.83 -24.33 -23.19
N LEU A 168 1.02 -23.82 -22.26
CA LEU A 168 1.44 -23.33 -20.95
C LEU A 168 2.36 -24.31 -20.20
N ASP A 169 1.98 -25.58 -20.15
CA ASP A 169 2.70 -26.62 -19.40
C ASP A 169 4.05 -26.95 -20.06
N LEU A 170 4.11 -26.81 -21.39
CA LEU A 170 5.29 -27.05 -22.20
C LEU A 170 6.33 -25.93 -22.03
N VAL A 171 5.91 -24.67 -22.20
CA VAL A 171 6.84 -23.52 -22.13
C VAL A 171 7.36 -23.26 -20.71
N SER A 172 6.64 -23.74 -19.69
CA SER A 172 7.05 -23.67 -18.27
C SER A 172 8.11 -24.70 -17.89
N LYS A 173 8.55 -25.55 -18.83
CA LYS A 173 9.58 -26.57 -18.61
C LYS A 173 10.89 -26.16 -19.30
N GLU A 174 12.01 -26.59 -18.74
CA GLU A 174 13.30 -26.50 -19.43
C GLU A 174 13.42 -27.58 -20.52
N GLU A 175 14.09 -27.25 -21.63
CA GLU A 175 14.45 -28.22 -22.68
C GLU A 175 15.20 -29.45 -22.14
N SER A 176 16.02 -29.24 -21.10
CA SER A 176 16.81 -30.27 -20.44
C SER A 176 15.93 -31.36 -19.80
N VAL A 177 14.72 -30.98 -19.35
CA VAL A 177 13.74 -31.86 -18.74
C VAL A 177 13.03 -32.70 -19.80
N MET A 178 12.80 -32.12 -20.99
CA MET A 178 12.14 -32.82 -22.09
C MET A 178 12.89 -34.08 -22.53
N LEU A 179 14.23 -34.02 -22.55
CA LEU A 179 15.09 -35.16 -22.89
C LEU A 179 15.07 -36.31 -21.87
N LYS A 180 14.50 -36.10 -20.68
CA LYS A 180 14.37 -37.14 -19.65
C LYS A 180 13.12 -38.00 -19.85
N TYR A 181 12.16 -37.54 -20.66
CA TYR A 181 10.95 -38.32 -20.93
C TYR A 181 11.25 -39.55 -21.78
N LYS A 182 10.57 -40.65 -21.44
CA LYS A 182 10.76 -41.95 -22.10
C LYS A 182 10.38 -41.82 -23.58
N ASN A 183 11.26 -42.27 -24.47
CA ASN A 183 11.10 -42.20 -25.93
C ASN A 183 11.13 -40.78 -26.52
N PHE A 184 11.49 -39.76 -25.72
CA PHE A 184 11.68 -38.38 -26.19
C PHE A 184 13.10 -38.21 -26.75
N GLY A 185 13.22 -37.83 -28.02
CA GLY A 185 14.50 -37.74 -28.73
C GLY A 185 14.85 -36.33 -29.19
N ARG A 186 16.12 -36.10 -29.56
CA ARG A 186 16.60 -34.80 -30.08
C ARG A 186 15.78 -34.27 -31.25
N LYS A 187 15.27 -35.16 -32.11
CA LYS A 187 14.43 -34.78 -33.26
C LYS A 187 13.07 -34.23 -32.83
N SER A 188 12.45 -34.81 -31.80
CA SER A 188 11.20 -34.30 -31.22
C SER A 188 11.42 -32.98 -30.47
N LEU A 189 12.57 -32.83 -29.80
CA LEU A 189 12.94 -31.57 -29.17
C LEU A 189 13.08 -30.44 -30.21
N SER A 190 13.82 -30.68 -31.30
CA SER A 190 13.99 -29.70 -32.36
C SER A 190 12.67 -29.30 -33.01
N GLU A 191 11.75 -30.26 -33.20
CA GLU A 191 10.41 -30.00 -33.71
C GLU A 191 9.61 -29.08 -32.77
N LEU A 192 9.66 -29.30 -31.45
CA LEU A 192 8.98 -28.41 -30.49
C LEU A 192 9.58 -27.01 -30.45
N VAL A 193 10.91 -26.89 -30.51
CA VAL A 193 11.58 -25.57 -30.55
C VAL A 193 11.18 -24.80 -31.81
N GLU A 194 11.12 -25.47 -32.96
CA GLU A 194 10.68 -24.86 -34.22
C GLU A 194 9.22 -24.41 -34.15
N LYS A 195 8.31 -25.27 -33.66
CA LYS A 195 6.88 -24.95 -33.53
C LYS A 195 6.58 -23.87 -32.51
N LEU A 196 7.25 -23.86 -31.36
CA LEU A 196 7.15 -22.76 -30.40
C LEU A 196 7.68 -21.45 -31.02
N GLY A 197 8.77 -21.53 -31.79
CA GLY A 197 9.33 -20.38 -32.50
C GLY A 197 8.38 -19.77 -33.54
N GLU A 198 7.60 -20.58 -34.26
CA GLU A 198 6.58 -20.12 -35.23
C GLU A 198 5.51 -19.24 -34.57
N VAL A 199 5.15 -19.53 -33.31
CA VAL A 199 4.15 -18.78 -32.52
C VAL A 199 4.78 -17.73 -31.60
N GLY A 200 6.10 -17.55 -31.65
CA GLY A 200 6.83 -16.56 -30.85
C GLY A 200 6.98 -16.93 -29.36
N LEU A 201 6.89 -18.21 -29.03
CA LEU A 201 7.10 -18.75 -27.69
C LEU A 201 8.44 -19.48 -27.58
N SER A 202 8.92 -19.69 -26.36
CA SER A 202 10.13 -20.46 -26.08
C SER A 202 9.96 -21.30 -24.82
N PHE A 203 10.82 -22.31 -24.67
CA PHE A 203 10.97 -22.98 -23.38
C PHE A 203 11.48 -22.01 -22.30
N ASP A 204 11.26 -22.40 -21.05
CA ASP A 204 11.67 -21.65 -19.85
C ASP A 204 11.11 -20.20 -19.81
N MET A 205 9.89 -20.02 -20.31
CA MET A 205 9.22 -18.72 -20.33
C MET A 205 8.53 -18.42 -18.99
N ASP A 206 8.68 -17.20 -18.48
CA ASP A 206 7.91 -16.75 -17.30
C ASP A 206 6.46 -16.43 -17.69
N VAL A 207 5.60 -17.43 -17.56
CA VAL A 207 4.18 -17.38 -17.91
C VAL A 207 3.34 -16.60 -16.90
N LYS A 208 3.84 -16.35 -15.68
CA LYS A 208 3.08 -15.68 -14.60
C LYS A 208 2.64 -14.28 -14.98
N ARG A 209 3.43 -13.60 -15.83
CA ARG A 209 3.10 -12.26 -16.34
C ARG A 209 1.85 -12.24 -17.24
N TYR A 210 1.50 -13.36 -17.86
CA TYR A 210 0.38 -13.47 -18.81
C TYR A 210 -0.86 -14.10 -18.19
N MET A 211 -0.67 -14.88 -17.12
CA MET A 211 -1.75 -15.39 -16.29
C MET A 211 -2.06 -14.35 -15.23
N LEU A 212 -2.96 -13.41 -15.55
CA LEU A 212 -3.56 -12.55 -14.54
C LEU A 212 -4.17 -13.47 -13.47
N GLU A 213 -3.61 -13.43 -12.25
CA GLU A 213 -4.19 -14.08 -11.09
C GLU A 213 -5.61 -13.54 -10.93
N THR A 214 -6.60 -14.31 -11.36
CA THR A 214 -7.95 -14.22 -10.81
C THR A 214 -7.87 -14.85 -9.42
N ASP A 215 -7.26 -14.13 -8.49
CA ASP A 215 -7.47 -14.38 -7.06
C ASP A 215 -8.93 -14.02 -6.78
N HIS A 216 -9.74 -15.08 -6.71
CA HIS A 216 -11.06 -15.10 -6.09
C HIS A 216 -10.97 -15.90 -4.80
#